data_AF-A0AB34AGK9-F1
#
_entry.id   AF-A0AB34AGK9-F1
#
_cell.length_a   1.000
_cell.length_b   1.000
_cell.length_c   1.000
_cell.angle_alpha   90.00
_cell.angle_beta   90.00
_cell.angle_gamma   90.00
#
_symmetry.space_group_name_H-M   'P 1'
#
loop_
_entity.id
_entity.type
_entity.pdbx_description
1 polymer ?
#
loop_
_entity_poly.entity_id
_entity_poly.type
_entity_poly.pdbx_seq_one_letter_code
_entity_poly.pdbx_strand_id
1 'polypeptide(L)'
;MKHPEGNYIIIKHTDKEFSMIAHLKPNSFEVSVGEQIRRGQLIARVGNSGNTMEPHVHFQIMNQSNPQFAKTYKCKLLDNVLPEKGDMVSYSGDSIILENQFDLARRCKQLSSNIRHIFKI
;
A
#
# COMPACT_ATOMS: atom_id res chain seq x y z
N MET A 1 -0.05 -10.10 21.74
CA MET A 1 -0.02 -11.01 20.57
C MET A 1 1.38 -10.94 19.96
N LYS A 2 2.01 -12.05 19.56
CA LYS A 2 3.46 -12.10 19.24
C LYS A 2 3.85 -11.59 17.84
N HIS A 3 2.91 -11.37 16.91
CA HIS A 3 3.19 -10.98 15.52
C HIS A 3 2.02 -10.15 14.92
N PRO A 4 1.91 -8.83 15.21
CA PRO A 4 0.83 -8.00 14.68
C PRO A 4 0.80 -7.95 13.14
N GLU A 5 1.95 -8.04 12.49
CA GLU A 5 2.15 -7.99 11.04
C GLU A 5 1.54 -9.19 10.28
N GLY A 6 1.37 -10.33 10.94
CA GLY A 6 0.92 -11.56 10.27
C GLY A 6 1.92 -12.04 9.22
N ASN A 7 1.42 -12.44 8.04
CA ASN A 7 2.26 -12.78 6.89
C ASN A 7 2.71 -11.51 6.18
N TYR A 8 3.99 -11.41 5.86
CA TYR A 8 4.56 -10.24 5.20
C TYR A 8 5.71 -10.60 4.25
N ILE A 9 6.03 -9.65 3.36
CA ILE A 9 7.22 -9.66 2.51
C ILE A 9 8.08 -8.45 2.88
N ILE A 10 9.39 -8.66 2.97
CA ILE A 10 10.39 -7.59 3.01
C ILE A 10 11.08 -7.50 1.65
N ILE A 11 11.03 -6.32 1.04
CA ILE A 11 11.69 -6.02 -0.23
C ILE A 11 12.88 -5.13 0.06
N LYS A 12 14.09 -5.53 -0.36
CA LYS A 12 15.29 -4.69 -0.31
C LYS A 12 15.38 -3.88 -1.60
N HIS A 13 15.45 -2.56 -1.49
CA HIS A 13 15.67 -1.65 -2.62
C HIS A 13 17.13 -1.22 -2.72
N THR A 14 17.72 -0.89 -1.57
CA THR A 14 19.14 -0.54 -1.42
C THR A 14 19.68 -1.10 -0.10
N ASP A 15 20.95 -0.84 0.23
CA ASP A 15 21.53 -1.27 1.51
C ASP A 15 20.90 -0.62 2.74
N LYS A 16 20.20 0.51 2.56
CA LYS A 16 19.59 1.28 3.65
C LYS A 16 18.11 1.54 3.42
N GLU A 17 17.48 0.88 2.45
CA GLU A 17 16.07 1.09 2.14
C GLU A 17 15.37 -0.24 1.84
N PHE A 18 14.33 -0.50 2.62
CA PHE A 18 13.52 -1.69 2.57
C PHE A 18 12.04 -1.31 2.60
N SER A 19 11.18 -2.13 2.02
CA SER A 19 9.73 -2.02 2.24
C SER A 19 9.18 -3.29 2.87
N MET A 20 8.20 -3.15 3.76
CA MET A 20 7.39 -4.26 4.25
C MET A 20 5.97 -4.13 3.72
N ILE A 21 5.45 -5.23 3.21
CA ILE A 21 4.04 -5.41 2.83
C ILE A 21 3.50 -6.52 3.73
N ALA A 22 2.54 -6.22 4.59
CA ALA A 22 2.03 -7.14 5.61
C ALA A 22 0.54 -7.42 5.49
N HIS A 23 0.03 -8.27 6.39
CA HIS A 23 -1.34 -8.79 6.41
C HIS A 23 -1.71 -9.65 5.19
N LEU A 24 -0.72 -10.29 4.57
CA LEU A 24 -0.88 -11.06 3.34
C LEU A 24 -1.65 -12.38 3.55
N LYS A 25 -2.34 -12.84 2.50
CA LYS A 25 -3.09 -14.09 2.57
C LYS A 25 -2.14 -15.29 2.68
N PRO A 26 -2.34 -16.23 3.62
CA PRO A 26 -1.60 -17.49 3.65
C PRO A 26 -1.66 -18.23 2.31
N ASN A 27 -0.58 -18.90 1.92
CA ASN A 27 -0.49 -19.67 0.66
C ASN A 27 -0.75 -18.84 -0.62
N SER A 28 -0.46 -17.54 -0.59
CA SER A 28 -0.62 -16.67 -1.76
C SER A 28 0.67 -16.05 -2.28
N PHE A 29 1.82 -16.42 -1.69
CA PHE A 29 3.12 -15.91 -2.10
C PHE A 29 3.49 -16.49 -3.47
N GLU A 30 3.84 -15.61 -4.41
CA GLU A 30 4.27 -15.95 -5.77
C GLU A 30 5.78 -15.77 -5.95
N VAL A 31 6.49 -15.47 -4.86
CA VAL A 31 7.94 -15.20 -4.84
C VAL A 31 8.63 -15.92 -3.69
N SER A 32 9.94 -16.15 -3.84
CA SER A 32 10.79 -16.81 -2.83
C SER A 32 11.80 -15.85 -2.19
N VAL A 33 12.30 -16.21 -1.00
CA VAL A 33 13.38 -15.45 -0.33
C VAL A 33 14.62 -15.43 -1.21
N GLY A 34 15.16 -14.23 -1.46
CA GLY A 34 16.34 -14.01 -2.31
C GLY A 34 16.02 -13.82 -3.80
N GLU A 35 14.76 -13.96 -4.21
CA GLU A 35 14.33 -13.70 -5.58
C GLU A 35 14.42 -12.20 -5.92
N GLN A 36 14.91 -11.89 -7.10
CA GLN A 36 14.86 -10.53 -7.65
C GLN A 36 13.49 -10.30 -8.29
N ILE A 37 12.80 -9.25 -7.87
CA ILE A 37 11.48 -8.88 -8.38
C ILE A 37 11.54 -7.61 -9.24
N ARG A 38 10.53 -7.41 -10.09
CA ARG A 38 10.37 -6.20 -10.92
C ARG A 38 9.14 -5.41 -10.50
N ARG A 39 9.13 -4.10 -10.80
CA ARG A 39 7.94 -3.25 -10.61
C ARG A 39 6.75 -3.86 -11.38
N GLY A 40 5.59 -3.92 -10.73
CA GLY A 40 4.36 -4.50 -11.30
C GLY A 40 4.27 -6.02 -11.21
N GLN A 41 5.31 -6.72 -10.73
CA GLN A 41 5.25 -8.16 -10.51
C GLN A 41 4.28 -8.49 -9.36
N LEU A 42 3.44 -9.50 -9.58
CA LEU A 42 2.61 -10.08 -8.52
C LEU A 42 3.52 -10.81 -7.53
N ILE A 43 3.44 -10.45 -6.24
CA ILE A 43 4.27 -11.04 -5.18
C ILE A 43 3.44 -11.80 -4.13
N ALA A 44 2.20 -11.37 -3.87
CA ALA A 44 1.26 -12.01 -2.97
C ALA A 44 -0.15 -11.43 -3.15
N ARG A 45 -1.15 -12.05 -2.52
CA ARG A 45 -2.52 -11.51 -2.45
C ARG A 45 -2.80 -10.89 -1.07
N VAL A 46 -3.63 -9.84 -1.06
CA VAL A 46 -4.13 -9.22 0.17
C VAL A 46 -4.85 -10.27 1.03
N GLY A 47 -4.64 -10.20 2.34
CA GLY A 47 -5.26 -11.08 3.31
C GLY A 47 -5.76 -10.31 4.53
N ASN A 48 -5.95 -11.05 5.61
CA ASN A 48 -6.38 -10.53 6.91
C ASN A 48 -5.60 -11.24 8.03
N SER A 49 -4.31 -11.51 7.79
CA SER A 49 -3.46 -12.23 8.74
C SER A 49 -2.82 -11.28 9.75
N GLY A 50 -2.57 -11.75 10.97
CA GLY A 50 -2.01 -10.92 12.03
C GLY A 50 -3.12 -10.26 12.84
N ASN A 51 -2.88 -9.03 13.30
CA ASN A 51 -3.82 -8.31 14.15
C ASN A 51 -4.60 -7.26 13.36
N THR A 52 -5.56 -7.71 12.54
CA THR A 52 -6.37 -6.88 11.64
C THR A 52 -7.85 -7.20 11.75
N MET A 53 -8.71 -6.20 11.57
CA MET A 53 -10.18 -6.39 11.61
C MET A 53 -10.76 -6.76 10.24
N GLU A 54 -10.19 -6.21 9.17
CA GLU A 54 -10.68 -6.37 7.80
C GLU A 54 -9.50 -6.53 6.82
N PRO A 55 -9.73 -7.16 5.64
CA PRO A 55 -8.67 -7.33 4.64
C PRO A 55 -8.13 -5.99 4.14
N HIS A 56 -6.84 -5.76 4.36
CA HIS A 56 -6.11 -4.59 3.86
C HIS A 56 -4.61 -4.92 3.77
N VAL A 57 -3.84 -3.99 3.21
CA VAL A 57 -2.38 -4.08 3.16
C VAL A 57 -1.79 -3.05 4.11
N HIS A 58 -0.87 -3.46 4.97
CA HIS A 58 0.04 -2.53 5.64
C HIS A 58 1.30 -2.38 4.80
N PHE A 59 1.62 -1.16 4.40
CA PHE A 59 2.83 -0.82 3.66
C PHE A 59 3.70 0.14 4.47
N GLN A 60 4.98 -0.17 4.62
CA GLN A 60 5.93 0.71 5.28
C GLN A 60 7.30 0.67 4.60
N ILE A 61 7.99 1.81 4.60
CA ILE A 61 9.38 1.92 4.14
C ILE A 61 10.29 2.05 5.37
N MET A 62 11.43 1.39 5.36
CA MET A 62 12.28 1.16 6.52
C MET A 62 13.76 1.28 6.17
N ASN A 63 14.59 1.61 7.17
CA ASN A 63 16.04 1.73 7.01
C ASN A 63 16.82 0.40 7.12
N GLN A 64 16.18 -0.67 7.58
CA GLN A 64 16.77 -2.01 7.70
C GLN A 64 15.70 -3.10 7.56
N SER A 65 16.13 -4.34 7.36
CA SER A 65 15.26 -5.47 7.05
C SER A 65 14.43 -5.98 8.23
N ASN A 66 14.87 -5.76 9.48
CA ASN A 66 14.14 -6.22 10.67
C ASN A 66 13.12 -5.16 11.12
N PRO A 67 11.80 -5.41 10.97
CA PRO A 67 10.76 -4.44 11.31
C PRO A 67 10.71 -4.06 12.79
N GLN A 68 11.20 -4.94 13.69
CA GLN A 68 11.19 -4.70 15.14
C GLN A 68 12.16 -3.59 15.55
N PHE A 69 13.26 -3.42 14.80
CA PHE A 69 14.32 -2.45 15.11
C PHE A 69 14.42 -1.34 14.06
N ALA A 70 13.66 -1.43 12.97
CA ALA A 70 13.71 -0.47 11.89
C ALA A 70 13.15 0.89 12.28
N LYS A 71 13.76 1.93 11.74
CA LYS A 71 13.18 3.28 11.66
C LYS A 71 12.39 3.37 10.38
N THR A 72 11.14 3.82 10.49
CA THR A 72 10.25 4.03 9.34
C THR A 72 10.60 5.33 8.62
N TYR A 73 10.71 5.26 7.30
CA TYR A 73 10.79 6.45 6.44
C TYR A 73 9.40 6.95 6.10
N LYS A 74 9.27 8.27 5.94
CA LYS A 74 8.04 8.85 5.37
C LYS A 74 7.93 8.43 3.92
N CYS A 75 6.82 7.77 3.56
CA CYS A 75 6.51 7.49 2.17
C CYS A 75 6.27 8.82 1.44
N LYS A 76 6.92 8.98 0.29
CA LYS A 76 6.70 10.09 -0.63
C LYS A 76 6.20 9.54 -1.95
N LEU A 77 5.29 10.26 -2.56
CA LEU A 77 4.73 9.90 -3.85
C LEU A 77 5.54 10.58 -4.96
N LEU A 78 5.30 10.22 -6.23
CA LEU A 78 6.17 10.57 -7.36
C LEU A 78 6.47 12.08 -7.49
N ASP A 79 5.61 12.95 -6.93
CA ASP A 79 5.76 14.41 -6.92
C ASP A 79 6.22 15.00 -5.57
N ASN A 80 6.86 14.20 -4.71
CA ASN A 80 7.23 14.55 -3.33
C ASN A 80 6.06 14.89 -2.40
N VAL A 81 4.83 14.59 -2.84
CA VAL A 81 3.63 14.75 -2.01
C VAL A 81 3.66 13.71 -0.89
N LEU A 82 3.41 14.16 0.33
CA LEU A 82 3.22 13.30 1.49
C LEU A 82 1.75 12.88 1.53
N PRO A 83 1.44 11.57 1.62
CA PRO A 83 0.07 11.14 1.81
C PRO A 83 -0.44 11.60 3.19
N GLU A 84 -1.65 12.13 3.20
CA GLU A 84 -2.40 12.45 4.42
C GLU A 84 -3.45 11.36 4.71
N LYS A 85 -3.82 11.25 5.99
CA LYS A 85 -4.85 10.30 6.40
C LYS A 85 -6.17 10.68 5.71
N GLY A 86 -6.71 9.76 4.92
CA GLY A 86 -7.95 9.96 4.16
C GLY A 86 -7.73 10.22 2.68
N ASP A 87 -6.47 10.36 2.24
CA ASP A 87 -6.16 10.41 0.82
C ASP A 87 -6.62 9.13 0.11
N MET A 88 -7.25 9.30 -1.05
CA MET A 88 -7.58 8.19 -1.94
C MET A 88 -6.56 8.11 -3.05
N VAL A 89 -5.95 6.93 -3.16
CA VAL A 89 -5.00 6.62 -4.21
C VAL A 89 -5.71 5.79 -5.26
N SER A 90 -5.82 6.33 -6.47
CA SER A 90 -6.38 5.62 -7.62
C SER A 90 -5.26 5.16 -8.54
N TYR A 91 -5.45 4.00 -9.17
CA TYR A 91 -4.52 3.48 -10.16
C TYR A 91 -5.19 3.49 -11.55
N SER A 92 -4.51 4.07 -12.54
CA SER A 92 -4.92 4.00 -13.94
C SER A 92 -3.69 3.75 -14.82
N GLY A 93 -3.64 2.59 -15.47
CA GLY A 93 -2.50 2.22 -16.32
C GLY A 93 -1.27 1.85 -15.49
N ASP A 94 -0.22 2.68 -15.52
CA ASP A 94 1.01 2.56 -14.71
C ASP A 94 1.17 3.72 -13.70
N SER A 95 0.17 4.61 -13.63
CA SER A 95 0.23 5.85 -12.87
C SER A 95 -0.56 5.75 -11.56
N ILE A 96 0.06 6.22 -10.49
CA ILE A 96 -0.57 6.44 -9.19
C ILE A 96 -1.13 7.87 -9.20
N ILE A 97 -2.44 8.01 -9.14
CA ILE A 97 -3.13 9.31 -9.06
C ILE A 97 -3.53 9.52 -7.60
N LEU A 98 -3.07 10.62 -7.00
CA LEU A 98 -3.56 11.07 -5.71
C LEU A 98 -4.71 12.03 -5.91
N GLU A 99 -5.87 11.64 -5.40
CA GLU A 99 -7.01 12.54 -5.36
C GLU A 99 -7.20 12.98 -3.90
N ASN A 100 -6.93 14.26 -3.62
CA ASN A 100 -7.34 14.84 -2.34
C ASN A 100 -8.87 15.05 -2.34
N GLN A 101 -9.45 15.20 -1.16
CA GLN A 101 -10.91 15.39 -0.99
C GLN A 101 -11.49 16.59 -1.78
N PHE A 102 -10.70 17.63 -2.07
CA PHE A 102 -11.15 18.81 -2.81
C PHE A 102 -11.20 18.57 -4.32
N ASP A 103 -10.24 17.82 -4.86
CA ASP A 103 -10.17 17.46 -6.27
C ASP A 103 -11.28 16.47 -6.66
N LEU A 104 -11.63 15.56 -5.75
CA LEU A 104 -12.79 14.66 -5.89
C LEU A 104 -14.10 15.45 -6.06
N ALA A 105 -14.31 16.47 -5.22
CA ALA A 105 -15.50 17.32 -5.26
C ALA A 105 -15.60 18.15 -6.56
N ARG A 106 -14.46 18.57 -7.12
CA ARG A 106 -14.39 19.29 -8.40
C ARG A 106 -14.74 18.37 -9.58
N ARG A 107 -14.28 17.12 -9.56
CA ARG A 107 -14.59 16.12 -10.58
C ARG A 107 -16.05 15.66 -10.52
N CYS A 108 -16.61 15.44 -9.33
CA CYS A 108 -18.03 15.13 -9.16
C CYS A 108 -18.97 16.23 -9.72
N LYS A 109 -18.55 17.51 -9.66
CA LYS A 109 -19.28 18.61 -10.32
C LYS A 109 -19.20 18.56 -11.86
N GLN A 110 -18.09 18.10 -12.42
CA GLN A 110 -17.91 17.95 -13.88
C GLN A 110 -18.48 16.64 -14.43
N LEU A 111 -18.64 15.61 -13.61
CA LEU A 111 -19.27 14.32 -13.94
C LEU A 111 -20.81 14.35 -13.83
N SER A 112 -21.40 15.56 -13.76
CA SER A 112 -22.84 15.83 -13.64
C SER A 112 -23.68 15.39 -14.86
N SER A 113 -23.21 14.42 -15.63
CA SER A 113 -24.06 13.72 -16.59
C SER A 113 -24.29 12.23 -16.34
N ASN A 114 -23.49 11.43 -15.60
CA ASN A 114 -23.80 9.98 -15.59
C ASN A 114 -23.29 9.07 -14.44
N ILE A 115 -22.75 9.54 -13.31
CA ILE A 115 -22.33 8.61 -12.23
C ILE A 115 -23.16 8.83 -10.95
N ARG A 116 -24.22 8.04 -10.82
CA ARG A 116 -24.94 7.80 -9.56
C ARG A 116 -24.28 6.66 -8.81
N HIS A 117 -23.29 6.90 -7.97
CA HIS A 117 -23.01 5.99 -6.86
C HIS A 117 -22.75 6.78 -5.59
N ILE A 118 -23.80 6.80 -4.76
CA ILE A 118 -23.87 7.31 -3.40
C ILE A 118 -23.40 6.17 -2.50
N PHE A 119 -22.42 6.40 -1.63
CA PHE A 119 -22.30 5.63 -0.40
C PHE A 119 -22.61 6.55 0.79
N LYS A 120 -23.87 6.42 1.22
CA LYS A 120 -24.41 6.57 2.59
C LYS A 120 -24.29 5.15 3.19
N ILE A 121 -23.96 4.86 4.44
CA ILE A 121 -23.97 5.55 5.75
C ILE A 121 -22.68 5.14 6.45
#